data_AF-A0A8X6VZV2-F1
#
_entry.id   AF-A0A8X6VZV2-F1
#
_cell.length_a   1.000
_cell.length_b   1.000
_cell.length_c   1.000
_cell.angle_alpha   90.00
_cell.angle_beta   90.00
_cell.angle_gamma   90.00
#
_symmetry.space_group_name_H-M   'P 1'
#
loop_
_entity.id
_entity.type
_entity.pdbx_description
1 polymer ?
#
loop_
_entity_poly.entity_id
_entity_poly.type
_entity_poly.pdbx_seq_one_letter_code
_entity_poly.pdbx_strand_id
1 'polypeptide(L)'
;MNSDSENECLIEERSSDEEFRSSESESDDDCLDSARDWCQIDVTSPLSSHPKFLFTGNPGIKVCIGDSGDPLEYSNLFLDDEVFSFIVEETNRYAESFFENTELTPASRALNWKNTNKEEMKRFIALLLLQGVVQNTCGKVVLV
;
A
#
# COMPACT_ATOMS: atom_id res chain seq x y z
N MET A 1 -39.31 10.18 -34.81
CA MET A 1 -37.98 9.87 -34.24
C MET A 1 -37.98 10.42 -32.83
N ASN A 2 -37.93 9.50 -31.86
CA ASN A 2 -37.51 9.64 -30.45
C ASN A 2 -38.25 8.55 -29.66
N SER A 3 -37.53 7.48 -29.36
CA SER A 3 -37.92 6.48 -28.38
C SER A 3 -36.79 6.45 -27.36
N ASP A 4 -37.03 7.05 -26.19
CA ASP A 4 -36.19 6.87 -25.01
C ASP A 4 -36.50 5.49 -24.43
N SER A 5 -35.49 4.64 -24.33
CA SER A 5 -35.52 3.38 -23.58
C SER A 5 -34.51 3.51 -22.46
N GLU A 6 -35.01 3.75 -21.25
CA GLU A 6 -34.25 3.67 -20.01
C GLU A 6 -33.92 2.19 -19.76
N ASN A 7 -32.67 1.80 -20.01
CA ASN A 7 -32.19 0.48 -19.63
C ASN A 7 -31.48 0.59 -18.28
N GLU A 8 -32.20 0.23 -17.22
CA GLU A 8 -31.62 -0.07 -15.92
C GLU A 8 -30.64 -1.25 -16.07
N CYS A 9 -29.36 -0.96 -15.90
CA CYS A 9 -28.33 -2.00 -15.89
C CYS A 9 -28.28 -2.61 -14.48
N LEU A 10 -28.97 -3.74 -14.32
CA LEU A 10 -28.84 -4.62 -13.18
C LEU A 10 -27.39 -5.13 -13.12
N ILE A 11 -26.64 -4.67 -12.13
CA ILE A 11 -25.29 -5.16 -11.85
C ILE A 11 -25.45 -6.51 -11.14
N GLU A 12 -25.17 -7.60 -11.85
CA GLU A 12 -24.88 -8.88 -11.18
C GLU A 12 -23.47 -8.79 -10.58
N GLU A 13 -23.40 -8.78 -9.25
CA GLU A 13 -22.15 -8.95 -8.53
C GLU A 13 -21.61 -10.36 -8.77
N ARG A 14 -20.50 -10.45 -9.51
CA ARG A 14 -19.68 -11.65 -9.56
C ARG A 14 -18.56 -11.50 -8.53
N SER A 15 -18.76 -12.10 -7.35
CA SER A 15 -17.70 -12.34 -6.37
C SER A 15 -16.72 -13.36 -6.97
N SER A 16 -15.54 -12.90 -7.38
CA SER A 16 -14.41 -13.77 -7.68
C SER A 16 -13.46 -13.72 -6.50
N ASP A 17 -13.63 -14.68 -5.59
CA ASP A 17 -12.71 -14.97 -4.51
C ASP A 17 -11.43 -15.58 -5.10
N GLU A 18 -10.53 -14.74 -5.61
CA GLU A 18 -9.20 -15.15 -6.02
C GLU A 18 -8.33 -15.26 -4.76
N GLU A 19 -8.08 -16.49 -4.31
CA GLU A 19 -7.16 -16.78 -3.22
C GLU A 19 -5.73 -16.31 -3.56
N PHE A 20 -5.31 -15.24 -2.89
CA PHE A 20 -3.95 -14.71 -2.91
C PHE A 20 -2.99 -15.72 -2.26
N ARG A 21 -2.29 -16.51 -3.08
CA ARG A 21 -1.14 -17.31 -2.59
C ARG A 21 0.12 -16.45 -2.59
N SER A 22 0.39 -15.82 -1.44
CA SER A 22 1.74 -15.38 -1.11
C SER A 22 2.66 -16.59 -1.02
N SER A 23 3.69 -16.63 -1.86
CA SER A 23 4.84 -17.51 -1.65
C SER A 23 5.72 -16.87 -0.57
N GLU A 24 5.40 -17.17 0.68
CA GLU A 24 6.23 -16.83 1.83
C GLU A 24 7.52 -17.67 1.78
N SER A 25 8.66 -16.97 1.74
CA SER A 25 9.97 -17.60 1.84
C SER A 25 10.17 -17.94 3.32
N GLU A 26 10.05 -19.23 3.65
CA GLU A 26 10.27 -19.75 4.99
C GLU A 26 11.71 -19.44 5.41
N SER A 27 11.89 -18.39 6.21
CA SER A 27 13.11 -18.17 6.97
C SER A 27 12.97 -19.04 8.22
N ASP A 28 13.74 -20.12 8.30
CA ASP A 28 13.87 -21.02 9.46
C ASP A 28 14.42 -20.25 10.68
N ASP A 29 13.59 -19.40 11.27
CA ASP A 29 13.83 -18.81 12.57
C ASP A 29 12.73 -19.35 13.50
N ASP A 30 12.94 -20.58 13.99
CA ASP A 30 12.06 -21.42 14.83
C ASP A 30 11.55 -20.74 16.14
N CYS A 31 11.80 -19.45 16.34
CA CYS A 31 11.48 -18.72 17.57
C CYS A 31 10.14 -17.96 17.52
N LEU A 32 9.58 -17.68 16.34
CA LEU A 32 8.39 -16.82 16.22
C LEU A 32 7.06 -17.56 16.09
N ASP A 33 7.06 -18.89 16.09
CA ASP A 33 5.84 -19.68 15.88
C ASP A 33 4.79 -19.39 16.98
N SER A 34 5.27 -19.22 18.23
CA SER A 34 4.42 -18.84 19.37
C SER A 34 3.83 -17.42 19.29
N ALA A 35 4.36 -16.53 18.45
CA ALA A 35 3.84 -15.17 18.29
C ALA A 35 2.58 -15.12 17.41
N ARG A 36 2.28 -16.20 16.68
CA ARG A 36 1.12 -16.31 15.78
C ARG A 36 -0.14 -16.87 16.48
N ASP A 37 0.00 -17.33 17.72
CA ASP A 37 -1.12 -17.85 18.50
C ASP A 37 -1.97 -16.72 19.09
N TRP A 38 -3.10 -16.43 18.42
CA TRP A 38 -4.12 -15.53 18.93
C TRP A 38 -4.90 -16.20 20.06
N CYS A 39 -4.69 -15.74 21.30
CA CYS A 39 -5.46 -16.21 22.46
C CYS A 39 -6.68 -15.33 22.74
N GLN A 40 -7.80 -15.96 23.09
CA GLN A 40 -8.99 -15.25 23.54
C GLN A 40 -8.73 -14.58 24.89
N ILE A 41 -8.94 -13.27 24.96
CA ILE A 41 -8.76 -12.48 26.19
C ILE A 41 -10.01 -12.66 27.07
N ASP A 42 -9.85 -13.25 28.26
CA ASP A 42 -10.87 -13.23 29.29
C ASP A 42 -10.85 -11.87 30.01
N VAL A 43 -11.82 -11.01 29.68
CA VAL A 43 -11.97 -9.65 30.22
C VAL A 43 -12.37 -9.65 31.71
N THR A 44 -12.79 -10.80 32.26
CA THR A 44 -13.17 -10.94 33.67
C THR A 44 -12.00 -11.30 34.59
N SER A 45 -10.89 -11.75 34.02
CA SER A 45 -9.65 -11.98 34.74
C SER A 45 -8.85 -10.68 34.87
N PRO A 46 -8.32 -10.32 36.07
CA PRO A 46 -7.42 -9.19 36.19
C PRO A 46 -6.16 -9.50 35.39
N LEU A 47 -6.07 -8.94 34.18
CA LEU A 47 -4.91 -9.07 33.31
C LEU A 47 -3.66 -8.66 34.10
N SER A 48 -2.75 -9.61 34.31
CA SER A 48 -1.40 -9.31 34.81
C SER A 48 -0.83 -8.19 33.94
N SER A 49 -0.48 -7.05 34.55
CA SER A 49 0.03 -5.89 33.83
C SER A 49 1.12 -6.33 32.86
N HIS A 50 0.95 -6.01 31.57
CA HIS A 50 1.91 -6.37 30.54
C HIS A 50 3.35 -6.02 31.00
N PRO A 51 4.34 -6.89 30.77
CA PRO A 51 5.72 -6.59 31.08
C PRO A 51 6.11 -5.25 30.45
N LYS A 52 6.49 -4.28 31.29
CA LYS A 52 6.99 -3.00 30.80
C LYS A 52 8.44 -3.21 30.38
N PHE A 53 8.66 -3.37 29.07
CA PHE A 53 10.00 -3.36 28.53
C PHE A 53 10.54 -1.93 28.57
N LEU A 54 11.57 -1.68 29.39
CA LEU A 54 12.26 -0.40 29.38
C LEU A 54 13.07 -0.27 28.09
N PHE A 55 12.99 0.88 27.44
CA PHE A 55 13.88 1.21 26.34
C PHE A 55 15.31 1.38 26.87
N THR A 56 16.22 0.50 26.47
CA THR A 56 17.64 0.51 26.85
C THR A 56 18.53 1.09 25.75
N GLY A 57 17.96 1.43 24.60
CA GLY A 57 18.70 2.02 23.49
C GLY A 57 19.12 3.47 23.78
N ASN A 58 20.11 3.94 23.05
CA ASN A 58 20.41 5.37 22.99
C ASN A 58 19.31 6.05 22.15
N PRO A 59 18.54 6.98 22.74
CA PRO A 59 17.52 7.72 22.00
C PRO A 59 18.17 8.73 21.06
N GLY A 60 17.45 9.11 20.02
CA GLY A 60 17.87 10.13 19.06
C GLY A 60 18.18 9.57 17.67
N ILE A 61 18.55 10.47 16.77
CA ILE A 61 18.85 10.15 15.39
C ILE A 61 20.20 9.44 15.30
N LYS A 62 20.24 8.29 14.62
CA LYS A 62 21.44 7.45 14.50
C LYS A 62 22.16 7.63 13.16
N VAL A 63 21.59 8.44 12.28
CA VAL A 63 22.11 8.74 10.95
C VAL A 63 22.62 10.18 10.90
N CYS A 64 23.72 10.39 10.19
CA CYS A 64 24.28 11.70 9.96
C CYS A 64 23.44 12.38 8.86
N ILE A 65 22.59 13.32 9.26
CA ILE A 65 21.85 14.22 8.36
C ILE A 65 22.51 15.58 8.45
N GLY A 66 22.48 16.37 7.37
CA GLY A 66 22.98 17.74 7.45
C GLY A 66 22.18 18.55 8.46
N ASP A 67 22.77 19.59 9.03
CA ASP A 67 22.05 20.57 9.87
C ASP A 67 21.09 21.46 9.02
N SER A 68 20.74 21.03 7.81
CA SER A 68 19.90 21.76 6.86
C SER A 68 18.45 21.88 7.34
N GLY A 69 17.99 20.93 8.17
CA GLY A 69 16.60 20.85 8.61
C GLY A 69 15.62 20.62 7.45
N ASP A 70 16.12 20.16 6.29
CA ASP A 70 15.31 19.93 5.11
C ASP A 70 14.47 18.65 5.30
N PRO A 71 13.12 18.74 5.34
CA PRO A 71 12.26 17.58 5.46
C PRO A 71 12.51 16.50 4.40
N LEU A 72 13.02 16.88 3.22
CA LEU A 72 13.32 15.94 2.14
C LEU A 72 14.50 15.01 2.49
N GLU A 73 15.49 15.49 3.23
CA GLU A 73 16.60 14.64 3.69
C GLU A 73 16.09 13.54 4.62
N TYR A 74 15.15 13.86 5.51
CA TYR A 74 14.53 12.88 6.40
C TYR A 74 13.65 11.89 5.65
N SER A 75 12.89 12.34 4.64
CA SER A 75 12.06 11.42 3.84
C SER A 75 12.91 10.42 3.04
N ASN A 76 14.05 10.86 2.53
CA ASN A 76 14.96 10.01 1.74
C ASN A 76 15.65 8.92 2.58
N LEU A 77 15.59 8.98 3.92
CA LEU A 77 16.06 7.88 4.77
C LEU A 77 15.15 6.65 4.73
N PHE A 78 13.89 6.84 4.36
CA PHE A 78 12.88 5.77 4.31
C PHE A 78 12.44 5.47 2.88
N LEU A 79 12.35 6.51 2.05
CA LEU A 79 11.94 6.43 0.66
C LEU A 79 13.11 6.91 -0.21
N ASP A 80 14.17 6.12 -0.26
CA ASP A 80 15.31 6.41 -1.11
C ASP A 80 15.03 6.09 -2.59
N ASP A 81 16.01 6.40 -3.45
CA ASP A 81 15.88 6.15 -4.87
C ASP A 81 15.78 4.66 -5.22
N GLU A 82 16.27 3.75 -4.38
CA GLU A 82 16.18 2.29 -4.59
C GLU A 82 14.75 1.82 -4.34
N VAL A 83 14.14 2.24 -3.23
CA VAL A 83 12.73 2.00 -2.93
C VAL A 83 11.83 2.56 -4.04
N PHE A 84 12.08 3.80 -4.50
CA PHE A 84 11.32 4.34 -5.63
C PHE A 84 11.53 3.56 -6.92
N SER A 85 12.75 3.09 -7.19
CA SER A 85 13.02 2.26 -8.39
C SER A 85 12.25 0.95 -8.31
N PHE A 86 12.27 0.29 -7.16
CA PHE A 86 11.55 -0.95 -6.91
C PHE A 86 10.04 -0.80 -7.09
N ILE A 87 9.43 0.25 -6.52
CA ILE A 87 7.99 0.50 -6.65
C ILE A 87 7.62 0.76 -8.12
N VAL A 88 8.44 1.53 -8.85
CA VAL A 88 8.22 1.83 -10.27
C VAL A 88 8.29 0.55 -11.11
N GLU A 89 9.30 -0.28 -10.89
CA GLU A 89 9.47 -1.56 -11.59
C GLU A 89 8.28 -2.48 -11.34
N GLU A 90 7.88 -2.64 -10.08
CA GLU A 90 6.75 -3.48 -9.68
C GLU A 90 5.43 -3.00 -10.28
N THR A 91 5.19 -1.68 -10.23
CA THR A 91 3.96 -1.08 -10.78
C THR A 91 3.86 -1.30 -12.28
N ASN A 92 4.96 -1.11 -13.00
CA ASN A 92 4.99 -1.31 -14.46
C ASN A 92 4.84 -2.79 -14.82
N ARG A 93 5.52 -3.69 -14.08
CA ARG A 93 5.39 -5.14 -14.27
C ARG A 93 3.97 -5.63 -14.03
N TYR A 94 3.31 -5.12 -12.99
CA TYR A 94 1.91 -5.42 -12.73
C TYR A 94 1.01 -4.97 -13.88
N ALA A 95 1.23 -3.76 -14.40
CA ALA A 95 0.46 -3.27 -15.53
C ALA A 95 0.62 -4.16 -16.78
N GLU A 96 1.85 -4.58 -17.10
CA GLU A 96 2.12 -5.53 -18.19
C GLU A 96 1.35 -6.83 -17.99
N SER A 97 1.45 -7.44 -16.79
CA SER A 97 0.70 -8.65 -16.46
C SER A 97 -0.82 -8.44 -16.56
N PHE A 98 -1.33 -7.29 -16.13
CA PHE A 98 -2.75 -6.97 -16.23
C PHE A 98 -3.24 -6.94 -17.68
N PHE A 99 -2.48 -6.35 -18.60
CA PHE A 99 -2.84 -6.31 -20.03
C PHE A 99 -2.74 -7.66 -20.72
N GLU A 100 -1.81 -8.52 -20.31
CA GLU A 100 -1.68 -9.87 -20.87
C GLU A 100 -2.86 -10.77 -20.45
N ASN A 101 -3.42 -10.55 -19.26
CA ASN A 101 -4.41 -11.44 -18.66
C ASN A 101 -5.85 -10.90 -18.67
N THR A 102 -6.08 -9.67 -19.15
CA THR A 102 -7.40 -9.02 -19.10
C THR A 102 -7.88 -8.58 -20.48
N GLU A 103 -9.07 -9.01 -20.88
CA GLU A 103 -9.75 -8.46 -22.06
C GLU A 103 -10.40 -7.11 -21.74
N LEU A 104 -9.93 -6.05 -22.41
CA LEU A 104 -10.43 -4.69 -22.18
C LEU A 104 -11.43 -4.26 -23.24
N THR A 105 -12.48 -3.57 -22.82
CA THR A 105 -13.39 -2.90 -23.75
C THR A 105 -12.69 -1.69 -24.38
N PRO A 106 -13.06 -1.26 -25.61
CA PRO A 106 -12.46 -0.10 -26.27
C PRO A 106 -12.60 1.22 -25.49
N ALA A 107 -13.56 1.30 -24.55
CA ALA A 107 -13.76 2.47 -23.69
C ALA A 107 -12.93 2.44 -22.41
N SER A 108 -12.19 1.35 -22.15
CA SER A 108 -11.42 1.21 -20.91
C SER A 108 -10.31 2.26 -20.81
N ARG A 109 -10.25 2.93 -19.66
CA ARG A 109 -9.19 3.89 -19.37
C ARG A 109 -7.80 3.23 -19.30
N ALA A 110 -7.75 1.95 -18.92
CA ALA A 110 -6.51 1.19 -18.84
C ALA A 110 -5.78 1.13 -20.20
N LEU A 111 -6.49 1.22 -21.33
CA LEU A 111 -5.87 1.28 -22.66
C LEU A 111 -4.96 2.50 -22.87
N ASN A 112 -5.07 3.53 -22.01
CA ASN A 112 -4.21 4.71 -22.04
C ASN A 112 -3.06 4.65 -21.03
N TRP A 113 -2.83 3.50 -20.39
CA TRP A 113 -1.74 3.31 -19.45
C TRP A 113 -0.38 3.62 -20.10
N LYS A 114 0.50 4.21 -19.29
CA LYS A 114 1.90 4.44 -19.63
C LYS A 114 2.73 4.06 -18.42
N ASN A 115 3.88 3.46 -18.69
CA ASN A 115 4.80 3.12 -17.63
C ASN A 115 5.16 4.38 -16.83
N THR A 116 5.06 4.26 -15.51
CA THR A 116 5.44 5.31 -14.58
C THR A 116 6.95 5.39 -14.46
N ASN A 117 7.43 6.50 -13.90
CA ASN A 117 8.84 6.70 -13.58
C ASN A 117 9.00 7.25 -12.15
N LYS A 118 10.25 7.35 -11.69
CA LYS A 118 10.56 7.79 -10.33
C LYS A 118 10.01 9.17 -10.00
N GLU A 119 10.04 10.12 -10.94
CA GLU A 119 9.56 11.48 -10.70
C GLU A 119 8.03 11.52 -10.54
N GLU A 120 7.31 10.75 -11.35
CA GLU A 120 5.86 10.59 -11.23
C GLU A 120 5.49 9.89 -9.93
N MET A 121 6.22 8.83 -9.55
CA MET A 121 5.99 8.12 -8.30
C MET A 121 6.27 8.99 -7.07
N LYS A 122 7.35 9.77 -7.07
CA LYS A 122 7.65 10.76 -6.02
C LYS A 122 6.51 11.77 -5.86
N ARG A 123 5.98 12.31 -6.97
CA ARG A 123 4.83 13.22 -6.95
C ARG A 123 3.57 12.55 -6.42
N PHE A 124 3.31 11.31 -6.83
CA PHE A 124 2.17 10.54 -6.35
C PHE A 124 2.22 10.34 -4.84
N ILE A 125 3.34 9.89 -4.28
CA ILE A 125 3.52 9.75 -2.83
C ILE A 125 3.40 11.10 -2.11
N ALA A 126 3.97 12.18 -2.66
CA ALA A 126 3.83 13.52 -2.09
C ALA A 126 2.35 13.97 -2.03
N LEU A 127 1.55 13.64 -3.04
CA LEU A 127 0.11 13.91 -3.03
C LEU A 127 -0.62 13.08 -1.95
N LEU A 128 -0.26 11.81 -1.75
CA LEU A 128 -0.84 10.97 -0.69
C LEU A 128 -0.51 11.53 0.71
N LEU A 129 0.74 11.95 0.92
CA LEU A 129 1.16 12.60 2.17
C LEU A 129 0.39 13.90 2.40
N LEU A 130 0.22 14.72 1.35
CA LEU A 130 -0.55 15.96 1.42
C LEU A 130 -2.02 15.69 1.77
N GLN A 131 -2.63 14.65 1.21
CA GLN A 131 -4.00 14.24 1.55
C GLN A 131 -4.13 13.88 3.04
N GLY A 132 -3.13 13.17 3.59
CA GLY A 132 -3.07 12.86 5.02
C GLY A 132 -2.97 14.11 5.90
N VAL A 133 -2.22 15.13 5.47
CA VAL A 133 -2.07 16.39 6.22
C VAL A 133 -3.32 17.25 6.17
N VAL A 134 -3.95 17.38 5.00
CA VAL A 134 -5.13 18.24 4.82
C VAL A 134 -6.41 17.59 5.38
N GLN A 135 -6.36 16.34 5.84
CA GLN A 135 -7.51 15.57 6.37
C GLN A 135 -8.70 15.49 5.39
N ASN A 136 -8.46 15.71 4.10
CA ASN A 136 -9.48 15.62 3.05
C ASN A 136 -9.60 14.18 2.54
N THR A 137 -9.83 13.22 3.44
CA THR A 137 -10.00 11.80 3.09
C THR A 137 -11.36 11.46 2.46
N CYS A 138 -12.17 12.45 2.07
CA CYS A 138 -13.39 12.21 1.29
C CYS A 138 -13.14 12.48 -0.19
N GLY A 139 -12.51 11.52 -0.84
CA GLY A 139 -12.41 11.42 -2.29
C GLY A 139 -11.72 10.12 -2.61
N LYS A 140 -12.50 9.06 -2.86
CA LYS A 140 -12.01 7.74 -3.27
C LYS A 140 -10.88 7.92 -4.30
N VAL A 141 -9.64 7.65 -3.90
CA VAL A 141 -8.58 7.40 -4.88
C VAL A 141 -8.91 6.03 -5.46
N VAL A 142 -9.80 6.03 -6.46
CA VAL A 142 -9.93 4.89 -7.35
C VAL A 142 -8.65 4.93 -8.17
N LEU A 143 -7.71 4.05 -7.83
CA LEU A 143 -6.69 3.64 -8.79
C LEU A 143 -7.48 2.96 -9.92
N VAL A 144 -7.46 3.62 -11.07
CA VAL A 144 -8.17 3.21 -12.29
C VAL A 144 -7.22 2.39 -13.13
#